data_AF-A0A1A3TP23-F1
#
_entry.id   AF-A0A1A3TP23-F1
#
_cell.length_a   1.000
_cell.length_b   1.000
_cell.length_c   1.000
_cell.angle_alpha   90.00
_cell.angle_beta   90.00
_cell.angle_gamma   90.00
#
_symmetry.space_group_name_H-M   'P 1'
#
loop_
_entity.id
_entity.type
_entity.pdbx_description
1 polymer ?
#
loop_
_entity_poly.entity_id
_entity_poly.type
_entity_poly.pdbx_seq_one_letter_code
_entity_poly.pdbx_strand_id
1 'polypeptide(L)'
;MRRLGFLLRPSWLAVAVVVLAFAYLCFTVLAPWQLGKNTTTSRANSQLEHALTTEPVPLTTLLPHQDSSAPDDQWRPVSATGHYLAEAQVLVRLRLVEGVPAFEVLTPFAVRGGPTVLVNRGYVRTDDGGSRMPQIPPPPDEQVTITARLRDPQETIPGKKPFSENGFRQVYAINTEQVAAFTGVPLTGSYLQLVEDQPGGLGLIALPRRDNGPFLSYGIQWIAFGILAPIGLGYFAYAEIRARRSERALDEQAAEDPDADEPAPPMTVEQKLADRYGRRR
;
A
#
# COMPACT_ATOMS: atom_id res chain seq x y z
N MET A 1 -47.44 17.48 20.41
CA MET A 1 -45.99 17.58 20.69
C MET A 1 -45.47 16.70 21.84
N ARG A 2 -46.31 15.99 22.63
CA ARG A 2 -45.89 15.05 23.69
C ARG A 2 -45.28 13.70 23.21
N ARG A 3 -44.99 13.52 21.91
CA ARG A 3 -44.75 12.20 21.29
C ARG A 3 -43.28 11.73 21.23
N LEU A 4 -42.32 12.56 21.66
CA LEU A 4 -40.87 12.25 21.66
C LEU A 4 -40.24 12.24 23.07
N GLY A 5 -41.03 12.45 24.13
CA GLY A 5 -40.52 12.64 25.50
C GLY A 5 -39.74 11.44 26.08
N PHE A 6 -39.91 10.24 25.52
CA PHE A 6 -39.13 9.07 25.90
C PHE A 6 -37.67 9.14 25.43
N LEU A 7 -37.38 9.82 24.31
CA LEU A 7 -36.01 10.08 23.85
C LEU A 7 -35.27 11.08 24.77
N LEU A 8 -36.03 11.86 25.55
CA LEU A 8 -35.51 12.75 26.59
C LEU A 8 -35.33 12.04 27.95
N ARG A 9 -35.56 10.73 28.03
CA ARG A 9 -35.18 9.97 29.24
C ARG A 9 -33.65 9.93 29.33
N PRO A 10 -33.08 10.09 30.54
CA PRO A 10 -31.64 10.18 30.74
C PRO A 10 -30.87 8.98 30.18
N SER A 11 -31.48 7.79 30.15
CA SER A 11 -30.90 6.59 29.54
C SER A 11 -30.76 6.67 28.01
N TRP A 12 -31.78 7.18 27.30
CA TRP A 12 -31.73 7.34 25.84
C TRP A 12 -30.81 8.48 25.41
N LEU A 13 -30.80 9.57 26.18
CA LEU A 13 -29.83 10.66 26.01
C LEU A 13 -28.39 10.16 26.21
N ALA A 14 -28.12 9.36 27.24
CA ALA A 14 -26.80 8.79 27.48
C ALA A 14 -26.35 7.89 26.32
N VAL A 15 -27.23 7.01 25.82
CA VAL A 15 -26.92 6.15 24.66
C VAL A 15 -26.68 6.99 23.40
N ALA A 16 -27.49 8.01 23.14
CA ALA A 16 -27.32 8.90 22.00
C ALA A 16 -25.99 9.65 22.05
N VAL A 17 -25.62 10.18 23.21
CA VAL A 17 -24.33 10.85 23.43
C VAL A 17 -23.16 9.90 23.18
N VAL A 18 -23.24 8.67 23.70
CA VAL A 18 -22.18 7.65 23.49
C VAL A 18 -22.03 7.29 22.01
N VAL A 19 -23.13 7.06 21.30
CA VAL A 19 -23.10 6.71 19.87
C VAL A 19 -22.53 7.87 19.03
N LEU A 20 -22.94 9.12 19.32
CA LEU A 20 -22.42 10.29 18.63
C LEU A 20 -20.94 10.53 18.94
N ALA A 21 -20.51 10.35 20.20
CA ALA A 21 -19.11 10.45 20.59
C ALA A 21 -18.25 9.36 19.93
N PHE A 22 -18.77 8.13 19.85
CA PHE A 22 -18.09 7.03 19.15
C PHE A 22 -17.97 7.31 17.65
N ALA A 23 -19.05 7.74 17.00
CA ALA A 23 -19.01 8.13 15.58
C ALA A 23 -18.01 9.27 15.33
N TYR A 24 -18.02 10.30 16.18
CA TYR A 24 -17.05 11.40 16.13
C TYR A 24 -15.61 10.88 16.24
N LEU A 25 -15.33 9.98 17.18
CA LEU A 25 -14.01 9.38 17.37
C LEU A 25 -13.57 8.54 16.15
N CYS A 26 -14.49 7.79 15.53
CA CYS A 26 -14.23 7.06 14.31
C CYS A 26 -13.76 7.98 13.17
N PHE A 27 -14.43 9.11 12.97
CA PHE A 27 -14.10 10.04 11.89
C PHE A 27 -12.88 10.94 12.17
N THR A 28 -12.66 11.34 13.42
CA THR A 28 -11.63 12.34 13.76
C THR A 28 -10.32 11.74 14.23
N VAL A 29 -10.34 10.55 14.81
CA VAL A 29 -9.15 9.92 15.40
C VAL A 29 -8.84 8.59 14.72
N LEU A 30 -9.78 7.64 14.71
CA LEU A 30 -9.46 6.25 14.33
C LEU A 30 -9.23 6.07 12.82
N ALA A 31 -10.12 6.59 11.98
CA ALA A 31 -9.93 6.54 10.54
C ALA A 31 -8.73 7.39 10.09
N PRO A 32 -8.55 8.65 10.54
CA PRO A 32 -7.37 9.43 10.20
C PRO A 32 -6.06 8.84 10.72
N TRP A 33 -6.05 8.19 11.89
CA TRP A 33 -4.85 7.54 12.42
C TRP A 33 -4.45 6.31 11.60
N GLN A 34 -5.41 5.46 11.21
CA GLN A 34 -5.14 4.31 10.34
C GLN A 34 -4.75 4.72 8.92
N LEU A 35 -5.36 5.77 8.37
CA LEU A 35 -5.08 6.28 7.03
C LEU A 35 -3.83 7.18 6.99
N GLY A 36 -3.53 7.89 8.08
CA GLY A 36 -2.46 8.87 8.22
C GLY A 36 -1.08 8.26 8.49
N LYS A 37 -1.01 6.96 8.82
CA LYS A 37 0.26 6.21 8.87
C LYS A 37 0.97 6.13 7.51
N ASN A 38 0.35 6.65 6.44
CA ASN A 38 0.83 6.65 5.06
C ASN A 38 1.56 7.96 4.65
N THR A 39 1.78 8.93 5.54
CA THR A 39 2.41 10.22 5.16
C THR A 39 3.89 10.09 4.81
N THR A 40 4.58 9.06 5.30
CA THR A 40 5.98 8.78 4.94
C THR A 40 6.10 8.27 3.50
N THR A 41 5.03 7.68 2.95
CA THR A 41 4.94 7.19 1.56
C THR A 41 4.66 8.34 0.58
N SER A 42 4.05 9.44 1.01
CA SER A 42 3.59 10.52 0.11
C SER A 42 4.71 11.28 -0.60
N ARG A 43 5.90 11.45 0.01
CA ARG A 43 7.02 12.15 -0.64
C ARG A 43 7.63 11.33 -1.78
N ALA A 44 7.98 10.06 -1.50
CA ALA A 44 8.47 9.13 -2.51
C ALA A 44 7.44 8.91 -3.64
N ASN A 45 6.15 8.91 -3.31
CA ASN A 45 5.06 8.78 -4.30
C ASN A 45 4.93 10.01 -5.19
N SER A 46 4.99 11.22 -4.63
CA SER A 46 4.92 12.45 -5.43
C SER A 46 6.11 12.59 -6.39
N GLN A 47 7.31 12.18 -5.95
CA GLN A 47 8.50 12.13 -6.79
C GLN A 47 8.34 11.10 -7.92
N LEU A 48 7.73 9.94 -7.64
CA LEU A 48 7.50 8.91 -8.65
C LEU A 48 6.43 9.29 -9.69
N GLU A 49 5.31 9.89 -9.26
CA GLU A 49 4.24 10.36 -10.16
C GLU A 49 4.71 11.53 -11.05
N HIS A 50 5.47 12.47 -10.49
CA HIS A 50 6.09 13.53 -11.30
C HIS A 50 7.15 12.97 -12.25
N ALA A 51 7.98 12.02 -11.80
CA ALA A 51 8.99 11.41 -12.64
C ALA A 51 8.41 10.62 -13.83
N LEU A 52 7.22 10.04 -13.68
CA LEU A 52 6.55 9.29 -14.75
C LEU A 52 5.99 10.19 -15.86
N THR A 53 5.77 11.48 -15.60
CA THR A 53 5.13 12.42 -16.54
C THR A 53 6.06 13.51 -17.05
N THR A 54 7.28 13.60 -16.51
CA THR A 54 8.26 14.63 -16.87
C THR A 54 9.19 14.14 -17.98
N GLU A 55 9.50 15.01 -18.93
CA GLU A 55 10.46 14.73 -20.00
C GLU A 55 11.88 14.54 -19.43
N PRO A 56 12.69 13.57 -19.94
CA PRO A 56 14.05 13.37 -19.48
C PRO A 56 14.93 14.61 -19.67
N VAL A 57 15.66 15.01 -18.64
CA VAL A 57 16.65 16.11 -18.73
C VAL A 57 18.05 15.56 -19.01
N PRO A 58 18.97 16.34 -19.59
CA PRO A 58 20.35 15.90 -19.74
C PRO A 58 20.96 15.57 -18.37
N LEU A 59 21.62 14.42 -18.26
CA LEU A 59 22.22 13.92 -17.00
C LEU A 59 23.13 14.96 -16.33
N THR A 60 23.93 15.67 -17.13
CA THR A 60 24.88 16.68 -16.65
C THR A 60 24.22 17.90 -16.01
N THR A 61 22.91 18.06 -16.15
CA THR A 61 22.13 19.09 -15.42
C THR A 61 22.04 18.79 -13.94
N LEU A 62 21.96 17.50 -13.57
CA LEU A 62 21.81 17.03 -12.20
C LEU A 62 23.12 16.47 -11.63
N LEU A 63 23.95 15.87 -12.50
CA LEU A 63 25.27 15.35 -12.15
C LEU A 63 26.36 16.00 -13.04
N PRO A 64 26.70 17.28 -12.80
CA PRO A 64 27.67 18.01 -13.65
C PRO A 64 29.11 17.52 -13.50
N HIS A 65 29.47 16.95 -12.35
CA HIS A 65 30.84 16.57 -11.99
C HIS A 65 30.92 15.17 -11.40
N GLN A 66 32.14 14.63 -11.28
CA GLN A 66 32.36 13.25 -10.85
C GLN A 66 31.97 13.01 -9.38
N ASP A 67 32.05 14.05 -8.54
CA ASP A 67 31.65 14.09 -7.13
C ASP A 67 30.18 14.47 -6.93
N SER A 68 29.43 14.69 -8.00
CA SER A 68 28.02 15.08 -7.92
C SER A 68 27.13 13.93 -7.44
N SER A 69 26.07 14.30 -6.71
CA SER A 69 24.98 13.44 -6.28
C SER A 69 23.67 14.23 -6.30
N ALA A 70 22.54 13.57 -6.57
CA ALA A 70 21.24 14.22 -6.66
C ALA A 70 20.18 13.48 -5.80
N PRO A 71 20.34 13.45 -4.46
CA PRO A 71 19.45 12.71 -3.56
C PRO A 71 18.00 13.24 -3.55
N ASP A 72 17.81 14.53 -3.80
CA ASP A 72 16.47 15.14 -3.86
C ASP A 72 15.74 14.89 -5.18
N ASP A 73 16.46 14.41 -6.21
CA ASP A 73 15.95 14.12 -7.55
C ASP A 73 15.81 12.61 -7.81
N GLN A 74 15.66 11.81 -6.76
CA GLN A 74 15.41 10.37 -6.90
C GLN A 74 14.20 10.14 -7.82
N TRP A 75 14.34 9.16 -8.71
CA TRP A 75 13.41 8.78 -9.79
C TRP A 75 13.36 9.71 -10.99
N ARG A 76 13.97 10.91 -10.94
CA ARG A 76 13.93 11.85 -12.05
C ARG A 76 14.46 11.21 -13.34
N PRO A 77 13.71 11.27 -14.45
CA PRO A 77 14.19 10.76 -15.72
C PRO A 77 15.30 11.65 -16.27
N VAL A 78 16.36 11.01 -16.74
CA VAL A 78 17.53 11.66 -17.32
C VAL A 78 17.94 10.97 -18.61
N SER A 79 18.52 11.72 -19.54
CA SER A 79 19.13 11.21 -20.76
C SER A 79 20.64 11.45 -20.74
N ALA A 80 21.41 10.45 -21.18
CA ALA A 80 22.86 10.53 -21.27
C ALA A 80 23.36 9.87 -22.56
N THR A 81 24.31 10.52 -23.22
CA THR A 81 25.03 9.95 -24.37
C THR A 81 26.46 9.62 -23.97
N GLY A 82 26.92 8.41 -24.29
CA GLY A 82 28.20 7.89 -23.81
C GLY A 82 28.41 6.44 -24.22
N HIS A 83 29.32 5.73 -23.56
CA HIS A 83 29.58 4.31 -23.84
C HIS A 83 29.74 3.54 -22.52
N TYR A 84 29.43 2.24 -22.56
CA TYR A 84 29.57 1.36 -21.41
C TYR A 84 31.02 0.91 -21.22
N LEU A 85 31.46 0.83 -19.96
CA LEU A 85 32.75 0.25 -19.59
C LEU A 85 32.52 -1.21 -19.19
N ALA A 86 32.35 -2.08 -20.19
CA ALA A 86 31.98 -3.50 -19.99
C ALA A 86 32.97 -4.25 -19.08
N GLU A 87 34.26 -3.95 -19.20
CA GLU A 87 35.35 -4.52 -18.37
C GLU A 87 35.22 -4.23 -16.87
N ALA A 88 34.44 -3.21 -16.50
CA ALA A 88 34.16 -2.80 -15.12
C ALA A 88 32.77 -3.26 -14.63
N GLN A 89 32.10 -4.16 -15.35
CA GLN A 89 30.79 -4.70 -14.96
C GLN A 89 30.86 -5.43 -13.61
N VAL A 90 29.78 -5.30 -12.82
CA VAL A 90 29.58 -5.91 -11.51
C VAL A 90 28.15 -6.46 -11.42
N LEU A 91 27.97 -7.57 -10.72
CA LEU A 91 26.67 -8.19 -10.48
C LEU A 91 26.21 -7.94 -9.04
N VAL A 92 24.94 -7.59 -8.87
CA VAL A 92 24.31 -7.60 -7.56
C VAL A 92 23.65 -8.94 -7.36
N ARG A 93 24.08 -9.67 -6.34
CA ARG A 93 23.54 -10.97 -5.99
C ARG A 93 22.36 -10.89 -5.02
N LEU A 94 21.70 -12.03 -4.83
CA LEU A 94 20.55 -12.16 -3.92
C LEU A 94 19.38 -11.23 -4.31
N ARG A 95 19.17 -11.03 -5.61
CA ARG A 95 17.99 -10.33 -6.11
C ARG A 95 16.88 -11.34 -6.38
N LEU A 96 15.64 -10.87 -6.25
CA LEU A 96 14.46 -11.63 -6.63
C LEU A 96 13.63 -10.78 -7.58
N VAL A 97 13.24 -11.37 -8.70
CA VAL A 97 12.32 -10.76 -9.66
C VAL A 97 11.16 -11.70 -9.86
N GLU A 98 9.95 -11.25 -9.50
CA GLU A 98 8.72 -12.06 -9.57
C GLU A 98 8.84 -13.41 -8.82
N GLY A 99 9.57 -13.40 -7.70
CA GLY A 99 9.80 -14.60 -6.88
C GLY A 99 10.91 -15.53 -7.41
N VAL A 100 11.53 -15.21 -8.55
CA VAL A 100 12.62 -15.99 -9.13
C VAL A 100 13.96 -15.37 -8.74
N PRO A 101 14.95 -16.16 -8.26
CA PRO A 101 16.31 -15.69 -8.04
C PRO A 101 16.92 -15.08 -9.29
N ALA A 102 17.60 -13.94 -9.11
CA ALA A 102 18.19 -13.17 -10.19
C ALA A 102 19.48 -12.46 -9.72
N PHE A 103 20.25 -12.01 -10.69
CA PHE A 103 21.29 -11.02 -10.51
C PHE A 103 20.87 -9.71 -11.19
N GLU A 104 21.14 -8.58 -10.56
CA GLU A 104 21.11 -7.30 -11.27
C GLU A 104 22.48 -7.01 -11.87
N VAL A 105 22.51 -6.42 -13.06
CA VAL A 105 23.75 -6.17 -13.81
C VAL A 105 24.05 -4.67 -13.78
N LEU A 106 25.18 -4.32 -13.17
CA LEU A 106 25.67 -2.95 -13.07
C LEU A 106 26.87 -2.75 -13.98
N THR A 107 26.83 -1.72 -14.81
CA THR A 107 27.94 -1.39 -15.70
C THR A 107 28.20 0.11 -15.62
N PRO A 108 29.45 0.54 -15.33
CA PRO A 108 29.80 1.95 -15.43
C PRO A 108 29.60 2.47 -16.86
N PHE A 109 29.16 3.72 -16.98
CA PHE A 109 28.87 4.38 -18.24
C PHE A 109 29.60 5.73 -18.28
N ALA A 110 30.52 5.86 -19.22
CA ALA A 110 31.30 7.06 -19.41
C ALA A 110 30.50 8.06 -20.25
N VAL A 111 29.99 9.11 -19.61
CA VAL A 111 29.17 10.14 -20.25
C VAL A 111 30.06 11.05 -21.07
N ARG A 112 29.67 11.33 -22.32
CA ARG A 112 30.43 12.19 -23.22
C ARG A 112 30.52 13.61 -22.64
N GLY A 113 31.73 14.04 -22.28
CA GLY A 113 31.98 15.37 -21.71
C GLY A 113 31.41 15.56 -20.30
N GLY A 114 31.14 14.46 -19.59
CA GLY A 114 30.58 14.46 -18.24
C GLY A 114 31.23 13.41 -17.34
N PRO A 115 30.63 13.11 -16.18
CA PRO A 115 31.16 12.13 -15.25
C PRO A 115 30.92 10.69 -15.71
N THR A 116 31.61 9.73 -15.08
CA THR A 116 31.24 8.32 -15.19
C THR A 116 30.18 8.00 -14.14
N VAL A 117 29.09 7.35 -14.57
CA VAL A 117 27.95 7.00 -13.72
C VAL A 117 27.71 5.50 -13.74
N LEU A 118 27.23 4.93 -12.63
CA LEU A 118 26.88 3.52 -12.56
C LEU A 118 25.50 3.31 -13.18
N VAL A 119 25.38 2.40 -14.15
CA VAL A 119 24.09 2.08 -14.78
C VAL A 119 23.67 0.66 -14.38
N ASN A 120 22.51 0.56 -13.74
CA ASN A 120 21.78 -0.68 -13.58
C ASN A 120 21.04 -0.99 -14.88
N ARG A 121 21.54 -2.00 -15.60
CA ARG A 121 21.02 -2.43 -16.90
C ARG A 121 19.78 -3.30 -16.80
N GLY A 122 19.38 -3.71 -15.59
CA GLY A 122 18.29 -4.64 -15.35
C GLY A 122 18.78 -5.91 -14.67
N TYR A 123 18.11 -7.02 -14.93
CA TYR A 123 18.35 -8.29 -14.25
C TYR A 123 18.49 -9.46 -15.22
N VAL A 124 19.13 -10.52 -14.75
CA VAL A 124 19.17 -11.83 -15.40
C VAL A 124 18.71 -12.88 -14.39
N ARG A 125 17.72 -13.68 -14.76
CA ARG A 125 17.18 -14.75 -13.90
C ARG A 125 18.12 -15.95 -13.91
N THR A 126 18.10 -16.70 -12.81
CA THR A 126 18.87 -17.94 -12.68
C THR A 126 17.92 -19.10 -12.42
N ASP A 127 17.96 -20.11 -13.29
CA ASP A 127 17.04 -21.24 -13.24
C ASP A 127 17.36 -22.24 -12.12
N ASP A 128 18.54 -22.14 -11.50
CA ASP A 128 19.07 -23.07 -10.51
C ASP A 128 19.24 -22.47 -9.10
N GLY A 129 18.49 -21.41 -8.80
CA GLY A 129 18.53 -20.76 -7.49
C GLY A 129 19.76 -19.88 -7.25
N GLY A 130 20.46 -19.48 -8.31
CA GLY A 130 21.62 -18.58 -8.25
C GLY A 130 22.95 -19.30 -8.01
N SER A 131 22.99 -20.62 -8.24
CA SER A 131 24.18 -21.46 -8.06
C SER A 131 25.12 -21.36 -9.25
N ARG A 132 24.59 -21.22 -10.47
CA ARG A 132 25.38 -20.97 -11.68
C ARG A 132 25.26 -19.52 -12.13
N MET A 133 26.37 -18.99 -12.63
CA MET A 133 26.40 -17.70 -13.32
C MET A 133 25.51 -17.75 -14.56
N PRO A 134 24.54 -16.84 -14.72
CA PRO A 134 23.73 -16.75 -15.92
C PRO A 134 24.57 -16.20 -17.09
N GLN A 135 24.16 -16.51 -18.32
CA GLN A 135 24.71 -15.85 -19.50
C GLN A 135 24.21 -14.40 -19.53
N ILE A 136 25.13 -13.44 -19.53
CA ILE A 136 24.81 -12.01 -19.54
C ILE A 136 25.16 -11.44 -20.90
N PRO A 137 24.18 -10.96 -21.68
CA PRO A 137 24.44 -10.25 -22.93
C PRO A 137 25.33 -9.01 -22.68
N PRO A 138 26.41 -8.83 -23.47
CA PRO A 138 27.26 -7.65 -23.33
C PRO A 138 26.48 -6.37 -23.66
N PRO A 139 26.88 -5.22 -23.09
CA PRO A 139 26.35 -3.94 -23.55
C PRO A 139 26.89 -3.63 -24.96
N PRO A 140 26.28 -2.66 -25.69
CA PRO A 140 26.85 -2.16 -26.93
C PRO A 140 28.26 -1.58 -26.72
N ASP A 141 29.17 -1.86 -27.66
CA ASP A 141 30.55 -1.34 -27.65
C ASP A 141 30.64 0.11 -28.14
N GLU A 142 29.62 0.57 -28.87
CA GLU A 142 29.56 1.89 -29.47
C GLU A 142 28.95 2.95 -28.54
N GLN A 143 29.07 4.22 -28.95
CA GLN A 143 28.39 5.31 -28.26
C GLN A 143 26.87 5.19 -28.45
N VAL A 144 26.14 5.21 -27.33
CA VAL A 144 24.68 5.13 -27.30
C VAL A 144 24.10 6.26 -26.47
N THR A 145 22.83 6.57 -26.73
CA THR A 145 22.03 7.43 -25.85
C THR A 145 21.08 6.56 -25.04
N ILE A 146 21.11 6.73 -23.72
CA ILE A 146 20.26 6.01 -22.79
C ILE A 146 19.36 6.98 -22.05
N THR A 147 18.16 6.51 -21.73
CA THR A 147 17.24 7.14 -20.79
C THR A 147 17.15 6.28 -19.54
N ALA A 148 17.25 6.91 -18.38
CA ALA A 148 17.25 6.21 -17.10
C ALA A 148 16.60 7.06 -16.03
N ARG A 149 16.32 6.44 -14.88
CA ARG A 149 15.88 7.13 -13.67
C ARG A 149 17.06 7.26 -12.73
N LEU A 150 17.22 8.44 -12.13
CA LEU A 150 18.16 8.63 -11.03
C LEU A 150 17.75 7.81 -9.81
N ARG A 151 18.74 7.23 -9.14
CA ARG A 151 18.57 6.44 -7.93
C ARG A 151 19.71 6.75 -6.97
N ASP A 152 19.41 6.65 -5.68
CA ASP A 152 20.42 6.83 -4.63
C ASP A 152 21.10 5.52 -4.29
N PRO A 153 22.38 5.56 -3.94
CA PRO A 153 23.12 4.37 -3.56
C PRO A 153 22.47 3.71 -2.34
N GLN A 154 22.47 2.39 -2.34
CA GLN A 154 22.01 1.57 -1.24
C GLN A 154 23.08 1.51 -0.15
N GLU A 155 22.64 1.32 1.09
CA GLU A 155 23.55 1.03 2.19
C GLU A 155 24.23 -0.33 1.99
N THR A 156 25.50 -0.41 2.37
CA THR A 156 26.22 -1.69 2.34
C THR A 156 25.77 -2.60 3.48
N ILE A 157 25.81 -3.91 3.25
CA ILE A 157 25.43 -4.89 4.28
C ILE A 157 26.64 -5.16 5.18
N PRO A 158 26.57 -4.92 6.50
CA PRO A 158 27.67 -5.19 7.41
C PRO A 158 28.17 -6.64 7.33
N GLY A 159 29.49 -6.82 7.27
CA GLY A 159 30.12 -8.15 7.16
C GLY A 159 30.03 -8.81 5.78
N LYS A 160 29.38 -8.19 4.78
CA LYS A 160 29.35 -8.69 3.39
C LYS A 160 30.24 -7.84 2.50
N LYS A 161 31.41 -8.38 2.14
CA LYS A 161 32.37 -7.71 1.24
C LYS A 161 32.13 -8.10 -0.23
N PRO A 162 32.43 -7.21 -1.19
CA PRO A 162 32.55 -7.57 -2.59
C PRO A 162 33.56 -8.69 -2.80
N PHE A 163 33.35 -9.53 -3.80
CA PHE A 163 34.26 -10.61 -4.15
C PHE A 163 34.16 -10.93 -5.65
N SER A 164 35.15 -11.64 -6.16
CA SER A 164 35.18 -12.13 -7.54
C SER A 164 35.05 -13.65 -7.54
N GLU A 165 34.20 -14.18 -8.39
CA GLU A 165 33.97 -15.62 -8.53
C GLU A 165 33.62 -15.92 -9.99
N ASN A 166 34.19 -17.00 -10.55
CA ASN A 166 33.94 -17.44 -11.94
C ASN A 166 34.08 -16.32 -13.00
N GLY A 167 35.01 -15.38 -12.80
CA GLY A 167 35.24 -14.25 -13.72
C GLY A 167 34.32 -13.04 -13.53
N PHE A 168 33.38 -13.09 -12.59
CA PHE A 168 32.46 -11.99 -12.31
C PHE A 168 32.74 -11.35 -10.95
N ARG A 169 32.71 -10.02 -10.92
CA ARG A 169 32.70 -9.21 -9.70
C ARG A 169 31.28 -9.16 -9.14
N GLN A 170 31.11 -9.49 -7.86
CA GLN A 170 29.82 -9.53 -7.19
C GLN A 170 29.77 -8.60 -5.99
N VAL A 171 28.62 -7.93 -5.80
CA VAL A 171 28.28 -7.09 -4.65
C VAL A 171 26.92 -7.45 -4.09
N TYR A 172 26.63 -7.01 -2.86
CA TYR A 172 25.37 -7.30 -2.16
C TYR A 172 24.36 -6.16 -2.20
N ALA A 173 24.82 -4.95 -2.54
CA ALA A 173 24.02 -3.74 -2.61
C ALA A 173 24.52 -2.86 -3.76
N ILE A 174 23.65 -2.01 -4.31
CA ILE A 174 24.04 -1.02 -5.33
C ILE A 174 24.62 0.20 -4.62
N ASN A 175 25.90 0.12 -4.25
CA ASN A 175 26.59 1.22 -3.57
C ASN A 175 27.73 1.73 -4.48
N THR A 176 27.64 2.99 -4.90
CA THR A 176 28.55 3.59 -5.88
C THR A 176 29.98 3.68 -5.37
N GLU A 177 30.19 4.05 -4.11
CA GLU A 177 31.52 4.11 -3.49
C GLU A 177 32.18 2.72 -3.41
N GLN A 178 31.43 1.71 -2.96
CA GLN A 178 31.91 0.33 -2.87
C GLN A 178 32.26 -0.23 -4.26
N VAL A 179 31.41 0.04 -5.26
CA VAL A 179 31.65 -0.41 -6.64
C VAL A 179 32.84 0.33 -7.25
N ALA A 180 32.97 1.64 -7.01
CA ALA A 180 34.09 2.44 -7.49
C ALA A 180 35.42 1.92 -6.92
N ALA A 181 35.48 1.68 -5.60
CA ALA A 181 36.65 1.10 -4.95
C ALA A 181 36.98 -0.31 -5.45
N PHE A 182 35.95 -1.11 -5.75
CA PHE A 182 36.15 -2.49 -6.20
C PHE A 182 36.55 -2.62 -7.67
N THR A 183 36.11 -1.70 -8.52
CA THR A 183 36.39 -1.70 -9.96
C THR A 183 37.55 -0.79 -10.36
N GLY A 184 37.93 0.17 -9.51
CA GLY A 184 38.89 1.22 -9.82
C GLY A 184 38.34 2.32 -10.73
N VAL A 185 37.03 2.31 -11.03
CA VAL A 185 36.37 3.31 -11.87
C VAL A 185 35.71 4.36 -10.97
N PRO A 186 36.03 5.66 -11.11
CA PRO A 186 35.33 6.69 -10.35
C PRO A 186 33.86 6.76 -10.77
N LEU A 187 32.96 6.90 -9.80
CA LEU A 187 31.51 6.95 -10.01
C LEU A 187 30.91 8.15 -9.30
N THR A 188 29.83 8.71 -9.86
CA THR A 188 29.00 9.70 -9.18
C THR A 188 28.34 9.12 -7.94
N GLY A 189 27.88 9.98 -7.03
CA GLY A 189 27.19 9.55 -5.82
C GLY A 189 25.87 8.81 -6.14
N SER A 190 25.09 9.31 -7.10
CA SER A 190 23.86 8.67 -7.59
C SER A 190 24.14 7.69 -8.74
N TYR A 191 23.27 6.71 -8.92
CA TYR A 191 23.31 5.74 -10.04
C TYR A 191 22.08 5.87 -10.93
N LEU A 192 22.12 5.23 -12.10
CA LEU A 192 21.04 5.20 -13.08
C LEU A 192 20.38 3.83 -13.15
N GLN A 193 19.06 3.79 -13.18
CA GLN A 193 18.30 2.58 -13.50
C GLN A 193 17.65 2.76 -14.86
N LEU A 194 18.00 1.92 -15.84
CA LEU A 194 17.46 2.01 -17.19
C LEU A 194 15.93 1.89 -17.18
N VAL A 195 15.30 2.64 -18.08
CA VAL A 195 13.89 2.41 -18.44
C VAL A 195 13.80 1.28 -19.47
N GLU A 196 12.58 0.97 -19.92
CA GLU A 196 12.36 -0.09 -20.91
C GLU A 196 12.99 0.26 -22.26
N ASP A 197 13.33 -0.78 -23.05
CA ASP A 197 13.85 -0.68 -24.43
C ASP A 197 15.08 0.22 -24.62
N GLN A 198 15.96 0.27 -23.62
CA GLN A 198 17.22 1.03 -23.71
C GLN A 198 18.37 0.18 -24.27
N PRO A 199 19.32 0.78 -25.02
CA PRO A 199 20.52 0.10 -25.49
C PRO A 199 21.30 -0.57 -24.36
N GLY A 200 21.48 -1.89 -24.46
CA GLY A 200 22.15 -2.70 -23.45
C GLY A 200 21.26 -3.10 -22.25
N GLY A 201 19.97 -2.79 -22.25
CA GLY A 201 19.03 -3.22 -21.22
C GLY A 201 18.85 -4.75 -21.18
N LEU A 202 18.67 -5.29 -19.98
CA LEU A 202 18.55 -6.73 -19.71
C LEU A 202 17.20 -7.12 -19.05
N GLY A 203 16.38 -6.13 -18.72
CA GLY A 203 15.06 -6.33 -18.13
C GLY A 203 14.62 -5.12 -17.34
N LEU A 204 13.32 -4.84 -17.34
CA LEU A 204 12.77 -3.69 -16.61
C LEU A 204 12.66 -4.01 -15.12
N ILE A 205 13.39 -3.27 -14.29
CA ILE A 205 13.16 -3.29 -12.84
C ILE A 205 11.89 -2.47 -12.57
N ALA A 206 10.83 -3.19 -12.20
CA ALA A 206 9.53 -2.60 -11.92
C ALA A 206 9.63 -1.54 -10.81
N LEU A 207 8.85 -0.48 -10.96
CA LEU A 207 8.70 0.51 -9.90
C LEU A 207 8.06 -0.13 -8.67
N PRO A 208 8.44 0.29 -7.45
CA PRO A 208 7.80 -0.19 -6.23
C PRO A 208 6.29 0.01 -6.35
N ARG A 209 5.51 -1.09 -6.33
CA ARG A 209 4.05 -1.01 -6.38
C ARG A 209 3.54 -0.37 -5.09
N ARG A 210 2.57 0.52 -5.24
CA ARG A 210 1.78 1.08 -4.15
C ARG A 210 0.91 -0.02 -3.55
N ASP A 211 1.41 -0.72 -2.55
CA ASP A 211 0.54 -1.47 -1.67
C ASP A 211 -0.01 -0.50 -0.62
N ASN A 212 -1.21 0.02 -0.88
CA ASN A 212 -2.06 0.43 0.24
C ASN A 212 -2.33 -0.88 0.99
N GLY A 213 -1.50 -1.22 1.98
CA GLY A 213 -1.65 -2.44 2.75
C GLY A 213 -3.05 -2.55 3.40
N PRO A 214 -3.28 -3.54 4.28
CA PRO A 214 -4.60 -3.76 4.90
C PRO A 214 -5.15 -2.55 5.69
N PHE A 215 -4.33 -1.52 5.92
CA PHE A 215 -4.70 -0.26 6.55
C PHE A 215 -5.83 0.50 5.84
N LEU A 216 -5.96 0.39 4.51
CA LEU A 216 -7.08 1.01 3.78
C LEU A 216 -8.42 0.33 4.12
N SER A 217 -8.45 -1.01 4.17
CA SER A 217 -9.66 -1.75 4.52
C SER A 217 -10.05 -1.53 5.99
N TYR A 218 -9.08 -1.50 6.91
CA TYR A 218 -9.34 -1.13 8.31
C TYR A 218 -9.81 0.33 8.47
N GLY A 219 -9.26 1.28 7.70
CA GLY A 219 -9.72 2.66 7.69
C GLY A 219 -11.18 2.79 7.21
N ILE A 220 -11.55 2.06 6.15
CA ILE A 220 -12.93 2.00 5.65
C ILE A 220 -13.86 1.34 6.67
N GLN A 221 -13.40 0.32 7.40
CA GLN A 221 -14.18 -0.30 8.48
C GLN A 221 -14.54 0.71 9.59
N TRP A 222 -13.58 1.56 10.02
CA TRP A 222 -13.88 2.60 11.01
C TRP A 222 -14.91 3.62 10.51
N ILE A 223 -14.83 4.00 9.23
CA ILE A 223 -15.83 4.86 8.58
C ILE A 223 -17.20 4.17 8.58
N ALA A 224 -17.25 2.88 8.22
CA ALA A 224 -18.49 2.11 8.22
C ALA A 224 -19.12 2.04 9.61
N PHE A 225 -18.33 1.80 10.67
CA PHE A 225 -18.81 1.81 12.06
C PHE A 225 -19.35 3.18 12.48
N GLY A 226 -18.68 4.27 12.09
CA GLY A 226 -19.13 5.64 12.34
C GLY A 226 -20.47 5.98 11.67
N ILE A 227 -20.81 5.33 10.56
CA ILE A 227 -22.09 5.49 9.85
C ILE A 227 -23.17 4.55 10.39
N LEU A 228 -22.85 3.26 10.58
CA LEU A 228 -23.81 2.23 10.99
C LEU A 228 -24.32 2.44 12.42
N ALA A 229 -23.47 2.90 13.34
CA ALA A 229 -23.85 3.14 14.73
C ALA A 229 -25.02 4.15 14.90
N PRO A 230 -24.99 5.36 14.31
CA PRO A 230 -26.12 6.29 14.38
C PRO A 230 -27.36 5.81 13.61
N ILE A 231 -27.19 5.10 12.48
CA ILE A 231 -28.32 4.49 11.75
C ILE A 231 -29.03 3.45 12.62
N GLY A 232 -28.27 2.57 13.28
CA GLY A 232 -28.80 1.57 14.21
C GLY A 232 -29.58 2.23 15.36
N LEU A 233 -29.04 3.29 15.95
CA LEU A 233 -29.74 4.07 16.98
C LEU A 233 -31.07 4.65 16.46
N GLY A 234 -31.08 5.21 15.25
CA GLY A 234 -32.29 5.72 14.61
C GLY A 234 -33.33 4.63 14.34
N TYR A 235 -32.89 3.46 13.91
CA TYR A 235 -33.76 2.29 13.71
C TYR A 235 -34.38 1.80 15.02
N PHE A 236 -33.58 1.64 16.09
CA PHE A 236 -34.10 1.23 17.39
C PHE A 236 -35.09 2.25 17.96
N ALA A 237 -34.82 3.54 17.80
CA ALA A 237 -35.77 4.59 18.18
C ALA A 237 -37.09 4.48 17.40
N TYR A 238 -37.03 4.22 16.09
CA TYR A 238 -38.20 4.01 15.26
C TYR A 238 -38.99 2.74 15.64
N ALA A 239 -38.30 1.62 15.85
CA ALA A 239 -38.89 0.34 16.25
C ALA A 239 -39.61 0.47 17.60
N GLU A 240 -39.00 1.15 18.57
CA GLU A 240 -39.58 1.42 19.88
C GLU A 240 -40.83 2.32 19.78
N ILE A 241 -40.80 3.35 18.93
CA ILE A 241 -41.98 4.19 18.67
C ILE A 241 -43.11 3.38 18.05
N ARG A 242 -42.78 2.46 17.13
CA ARG A 242 -43.77 1.59 16.48
C ARG A 242 -44.37 0.59 17.46
N ALA A 243 -43.55 -0.06 18.29
CA ALA A 243 -43.98 -1.01 19.32
C ALA A 243 -44.94 -0.35 20.33
N ARG A 244 -44.58 0.84 20.82
CA ARG A 244 -45.44 1.61 21.73
C ARG A 244 -46.75 2.06 21.08
N ARG A 245 -46.79 2.23 19.75
CA ARG A 245 -48.03 2.52 19.03
C ARG A 245 -48.90 1.28 18.89
N SER A 246 -48.31 0.12 18.61
CA SER A 246 -49.08 -1.13 18.54
C SER A 246 -49.63 -1.55 19.90
N GLU A 247 -48.84 -1.43 20.97
CA GLU A 247 -49.32 -1.69 22.34
C GLU A 247 -50.49 -0.78 22.69
N ARG A 248 -50.39 0.52 22.42
CA ARG A 248 -51.51 1.45 22.66
C ARG A 248 -52.75 1.18 21.82
N ALA A 249 -52.57 0.77 20.56
CA ALA A 249 -53.70 0.40 19.71
C ALA A 249 -54.38 -0.89 20.20
N LEU A 250 -53.61 -1.83 20.75
CA LEU A 250 -54.14 -3.03 21.40
C LEU A 250 -54.85 -2.69 22.73
N ASP A 251 -54.27 -1.79 23.53
CA ASP A 251 -54.88 -1.30 24.78
C ASP A 251 -56.17 -0.51 24.51
N GLU A 252 -56.20 0.33 23.46
CA GLU A 252 -57.39 1.08 23.03
C GLU A 252 -58.46 0.12 22.48
N GLN A 253 -58.09 -0.90 21.70
CA GLN A 253 -59.02 -1.94 21.24
C GLN A 253 -59.58 -2.79 22.39
N ALA A 254 -58.75 -3.13 23.38
CA ALA A 254 -59.19 -3.85 24.58
C ALA A 254 -60.09 -2.99 25.49
N ALA A 255 -59.92 -1.66 25.47
CA ALA A 255 -60.77 -0.72 26.21
C ALA A 255 -62.09 -0.38 25.49
N GLU A 256 -62.17 -0.57 24.17
CA GLU A 256 -63.39 -0.39 23.37
C GLU A 256 -64.21 -1.68 23.22
N ASP A 257 -63.71 -2.83 23.68
CA ASP A 257 -64.41 -4.13 23.62
C ASP A 257 -65.45 -4.24 24.77
N PRO A 258 -66.76 -4.18 24.49
CA PRO A 258 -67.80 -4.09 25.51
C PRO A 258 -68.02 -5.38 26.32
N ASP A 259 -67.41 -6.50 25.92
CA ASP A 259 -67.48 -7.79 26.62
C ASP A 259 -66.30 -8.03 27.59
N ALA A 260 -65.37 -7.07 27.74
CA ALA A 260 -64.18 -7.25 28.58
C ALA A 260 -64.47 -7.40 30.10
N ASP A 261 -65.67 -7.04 30.56
CA ASP A 261 -66.10 -7.11 31.97
C ASP A 261 -67.06 -8.29 32.27
N GLU A 262 -67.39 -9.13 31.29
CA GLU A 262 -68.16 -10.36 31.55
C GLU A 262 -67.20 -11.50 31.98
N PRO A 263 -67.42 -12.14 33.15
CA PRO A 263 -66.58 -13.25 33.58
C PRO A 263 -66.72 -14.40 32.57
N ALA A 264 -65.62 -14.72 31.88
CA ALA A 264 -65.57 -15.76 30.87
C ALA A 264 -66.25 -17.05 31.39
N PRO A 265 -67.18 -17.66 30.61
CA PRO A 265 -67.89 -18.85 31.07
C PRO A 265 -66.88 -19.96 31.40
N PRO A 266 -67.11 -20.73 32.48
CA PRO A 266 -66.13 -21.70 32.96
C PRO A 266 -65.83 -22.72 31.85
N MET A 267 -64.54 -22.82 31.50
CA MET A 267 -64.06 -23.75 30.47
C MET A 267 -64.59 -25.17 30.72
N THR A 268 -65.12 -25.79 29.66
CA THR A 268 -65.58 -27.18 29.73
C THR A 268 -64.39 -28.13 29.91
N VAL A 269 -64.66 -29.33 30.45
CA VAL A 269 -63.63 -30.32 30.77
C VAL A 269 -62.80 -30.70 29.52
N GLU A 270 -63.41 -30.78 28.35
CA GLU A 270 -62.72 -31.04 27.09
C GLU A 270 -61.73 -29.92 26.70
N GLN A 271 -62.09 -28.66 26.92
CA GLN A 271 -61.22 -27.52 26.61
C GLN A 271 -59.99 -27.48 27.52
N LYS A 272 -60.15 -27.83 28.81
CA LYS A 272 -59.02 -27.93 29.75
C LYS A 272 -58.06 -29.09 29.40
N LEU A 273 -58.59 -30.19 28.87
CA LEU A 273 -57.77 -31.32 28.43
C LEU A 273 -57.01 -31.01 27.13
N ALA A 274 -57.61 -30.28 26.20
CA ALA A 274 -56.97 -29.90 24.93
C ALA A 274 -55.83 -28.88 25.12
N ASP A 275 -55.98 -27.94 26.05
CA ASP A 275 -54.97 -26.92 26.37
C ASP A 275 -53.75 -27.52 27.08
N ARG A 276 -53.96 -28.49 27.98
CA ARG A 276 -52.88 -29.11 28.76
C ARG A 276 -52.07 -30.15 27.97
N TYR A 277 -52.68 -30.84 27.01
CA TYR A 277 -52.01 -31.94 26.29
C TYR A 277 -51.70 -31.66 24.82
N GLY A 278 -52.05 -30.48 24.31
CA GLY A 278 -51.88 -30.14 22.90
C GLY A 278 -52.84 -30.92 22.01
N ARG A 279 -53.42 -30.23 21.03
CA ARG A 279 -54.40 -30.80 20.11
C ARG A 279 -53.73 -31.91 19.29
N ARG A 280 -54.07 -33.18 19.53
CA ARG A 280 -53.71 -34.26 18.60
C ARG A 280 -54.52 -34.10 17.32
N ARG A 281 -53.90 -33.52 16.30
CA ARG A 281 -53.98 -34.00 14.92
C ARG A 281 -52.84 -33.44 14.10
#